data_AF-A0A7X7LXJ8-F1
#
_entry.id   AF-A0A7X7LXJ8-F1
#
_cell.length_a   1.000
_cell.length_b   1.000
_cell.length_c   1.000
_cell.angle_alpha   90.00
_cell.angle_beta   90.00
_cell.angle_gamma   90.00
#
_symmetry.space_group_name_H-M   'P 1'
#
loop_
_entity.id
_entity.type
_entity.pdbx_description
1 polymer ?
#
loop_
_entity_poly.entity_id
_entity_poly.type
_entity_poly.pdbx_seq_one_letter_code
_entity_poly.pdbx_strand_id
1 'polypeptide(L)'
;MSTVFLALQTNEDTRPIIEAILQDNPSAVVDEQPAMVKINADGRLVVRRETIEEITGRAYDLQELQVNMITMSGNLDQTDDEITLFWKS
;
A
#
# COMPACT_ATOMS: atom_id res chain seq x y z
N MET A 1 14.04 11.04 -9.97
CA MET A 1 13.54 9.70 -9.62
C MET A 1 12.04 9.70 -9.85
N SER A 2 11.48 8.62 -10.34
CA SER A 2 10.04 8.55 -10.66
C SER A 2 9.28 8.11 -9.40
N THR A 3 8.32 8.92 -8.98
CA THR A 3 7.47 8.62 -7.82
C THR A 3 6.47 7.51 -8.18
N VAL A 4 6.34 6.51 -7.31
CA VAL A 4 5.24 5.54 -7.35
C VAL A 4 4.16 5.99 -6.38
N PHE A 5 2.92 5.60 -6.64
CA PHE A 5 1.84 5.85 -5.70
C PHE A 5 0.83 4.72 -5.70
N LEU A 6 0.15 4.58 -4.57
CA LEU A 6 -1.00 3.70 -4.38
C LEU A 6 -2.14 4.53 -3.79
N ALA A 7 -3.32 4.46 -4.40
CA ALA A 7 -4.52 5.11 -3.89
C ALA A 7 -5.54 4.05 -3.47
N LEU A 8 -5.96 4.13 -2.22
CA LEU A 8 -6.94 3.24 -1.60
C LEU A 8 -8.21 4.02 -1.25
N GLN A 9 -9.36 3.35 -1.23
CA GLN A 9 -10.59 3.93 -0.69
C GLN A 9 -10.43 4.22 0.80
N THR A 10 -10.98 5.34 1.28
CA THR A 10 -10.99 5.65 2.71
C THR A 10 -12.11 4.85 3.39
N ASN A 11 -11.77 3.74 4.06
CA ASN A 11 -12.70 2.94 4.85
C ASN A 11 -11.98 2.27 6.04
N GLU A 12 -12.71 1.51 6.86
CA GLU A 12 -12.12 0.85 8.03
C GLU A 12 -11.18 -0.31 7.65
N ASP A 13 -11.41 -0.96 6.50
CA ASP A 13 -10.60 -2.08 6.03
C ASP A 13 -9.23 -1.62 5.52
N THR A 14 -9.13 -0.40 4.98
CA THR A 14 -7.88 0.15 4.45
C THR A 14 -7.02 0.86 5.47
N ARG A 15 -7.59 1.32 6.60
CA ARG A 15 -6.82 1.93 7.69
C ARG A 15 -5.60 1.11 8.13
N PRO A 16 -5.74 -0.18 8.50
CA PRO A 16 -4.59 -0.99 8.91
C PRO A 16 -3.59 -1.22 7.77
N ILE A 17 -4.07 -1.26 6.52
CA ILE A 17 -3.21 -1.37 5.33
C ILE A 17 -2.36 -0.10 5.17
N ILE A 18 -2.97 1.07 5.29
CA ILE A 18 -2.27 2.36 5.20
C ILE A 18 -1.21 2.46 6.30
N GLU A 19 -1.54 2.07 7.52
CA GLU A 19 -0.61 2.05 8.66
C GLU A 19 0.57 1.11 8.39
N ALA A 20 0.31 -0.11 7.92
CA ALA A 20 1.35 -1.06 7.53
C ALA A 20 2.29 -0.49 6.46
N ILE A 21 1.74 0.15 5.43
CA ILE A 21 2.52 0.75 4.36
C ILE A 21 3.41 1.88 4.89
N LEU A 22 2.91 2.71 5.80
CA LEU A 22 3.69 3.80 6.38
C LEU A 22 4.80 3.27 7.31
N GLN A 23 4.55 2.16 8.01
CA GLN A 23 5.57 1.48 8.81
C GLN A 23 6.67 0.86 7.92
N ASP A 24 6.28 0.20 6.84
CA ASP A 24 7.22 -0.48 5.93
C ASP A 24 7.99 0.48 5.01
N ASN A 25 7.47 1.69 4.79
CA ASN A 25 8.06 2.70 3.90
C ASN A 25 8.22 4.04 4.63
N PRO A 26 9.29 4.23 5.43
CA PRO A 26 9.50 5.45 6.20
C PRO A 26 9.58 6.75 5.38
N SER A 27 9.89 6.64 4.09
CA SER A 27 9.95 7.75 3.14
C SER A 27 8.64 8.00 2.39
N ALA A 28 7.59 7.22 2.66
CA ALA A 28 6.29 7.40 2.02
C ALA A 28 5.54 8.61 2.61
N VAL A 29 4.78 9.30 1.76
CA VAL A 29 3.98 10.47 2.12
C VAL A 29 2.51 10.16 1.87
N VAL A 30 1.70 10.24 2.92
CA VAL A 30 0.25 10.06 2.86
C VAL A 30 -0.45 11.38 2.51
N ASP A 31 -1.40 11.31 1.60
CA ASP A 31 -2.31 12.38 1.20
C ASP A 31 -3.76 11.90 1.40
N GLU A 32 -4.36 12.33 2.50
CA GLU A 32 -5.73 11.96 2.87
C GLU A 32 -6.75 12.89 2.19
N GLN A 33 -7.65 12.30 1.41
CA GLN A 33 -8.74 13.00 0.73
C GLN A 33 -10.09 12.41 1.19
N PRO A 34 -11.21 13.14 1.01
CA PRO A 34 -12.50 12.75 1.60
C PRO A 34 -12.98 11.32 1.29
N ALA A 35 -12.61 10.75 0.13
CA ALA A 35 -13.04 9.41 -0.29
C ALA A 35 -11.86 8.48 -0.63
N MET A 36 -10.63 8.97 -0.55
CA MET A 36 -9.44 8.18 -0.87
C MET A 36 -8.23 8.61 -0.06
N VAL A 37 -7.33 7.68 0.18
CA VAL A 37 -6.00 7.94 0.72
C VAL A 37 -4.98 7.58 -0.34
N LYS A 38 -4.12 8.54 -0.70
CA LYS A 38 -3.06 8.36 -1.67
C LYS A 38 -1.71 8.34 -0.96
N ILE A 39 -0.95 7.28 -1.15
CA ILE A 39 0.38 7.09 -0.58
C ILE A 39 1.40 7.22 -1.71
N ASN A 40 2.34 8.15 -1.56
CA ASN A 40 3.39 8.41 -2.54
C ASN A 40 4.74 7.97 -1.98
N ALA A 41 5.57 7.30 -2.78
CA ALA A 41 6.92 6.91 -2.39
C ALA A 41 7.92 7.10 -3.54
N ASP A 42 9.18 7.34 -3.21
CA ASP A 42 10.22 7.56 -4.21
C ASP A 42 10.77 6.24 -4.75
N GLY A 43 10.54 5.97 -6.04
CA GLY A 43 11.06 4.81 -6.76
C GLY A 43 10.48 3.44 -6.40
N ARG A 44 10.10 3.20 -5.14
CA ARG A 44 9.57 1.93 -4.64
C ARG A 44 8.58 2.12 -3.48
N LEU A 45 7.52 1.31 -3.44
CA LEU A 45 6.58 1.16 -2.33
C LEU A 45 6.38 -0.33 -2.07
N VAL A 46 6.46 -0.77 -0.81
CA VAL A 46 6.29 -2.18 -0.42
C VAL A 46 5.12 -2.32 0.54
N VAL A 47 4.30 -3.34 0.36
CA VAL A 47 3.22 -3.70 1.27
C VAL A 47 3.46 -5.13 1.73
N ARG A 48 3.79 -5.33 3.01
CA ARG A 48 4.04 -6.68 3.57
C ARG A 48 2.78 -7.23 4.20
N ARG A 49 2.47 -8.49 3.90
CA ARG A 49 1.38 -9.24 4.56
C ARG A 49 1.60 -9.31 6.07
N GLU A 50 2.82 -9.65 6.49
CA GLU A 50 3.20 -9.77 7.91
C GLU A 50 2.86 -8.52 8.73
N THR A 51 3.24 -7.33 8.25
CA THR A 51 2.94 -6.06 8.93
C THR A 51 1.43 -5.81 9.05
N ILE A 52 0.65 -6.15 8.02
CA ILE A 52 -0.82 -6.03 8.08
C ILE A 52 -1.41 -7.01 9.09
N GLU A 53 -0.92 -8.26 9.13
CA GLU A 53 -1.39 -9.28 10.07
C GLU A 53 -1.06 -8.91 11.52
N GLU A 54 0.11 -8.32 11.78
CA GLU A 54 0.50 -7.80 13.09
C GLU A 54 -0.45 -6.69 13.58
N ILE A 55 -0.79 -5.74 12.69
CA ILE A 55 -1.68 -4.62 13.03
C ILE A 55 -3.13 -5.09 13.20
N THR A 56 -3.60 -5.97 12.31
CA THR A 56 -5.00 -6.44 12.32
C THR A 56 -5.26 -7.57 13.32
N GLY A 57 -4.20 -8.27 13.77
CA GLY A 57 -4.29 -9.43 14.65
C GLY A 57 -4.96 -10.66 14.00
N ARG A 58 -5.04 -10.71 12.66
CA ARG A 58 -5.63 -11.82 11.90
C ARG A 58 -4.84 -12.09 10.63
N ALA A 59 -5.02 -13.27 10.05
CA ALA A 59 -4.49 -13.58 8.73
C ALA A 59 -5.07 -12.63 7.66
N TYR A 60 -4.24 -12.23 6.71
CA TYR A 60 -4.60 -11.26 5.68
C TYR A 60 -4.24 -11.79 4.28
N ASP A 61 -5.19 -11.78 3.36
CA ASP A 61 -4.93 -12.07 1.95
C ASP A 61 -4.61 -10.77 1.20
N LEU A 62 -3.42 -10.67 0.59
CA LEU A 62 -3.00 -9.51 -0.19
C LEU A 62 -3.93 -9.19 -1.37
N GLN A 63 -4.73 -10.14 -1.85
CA GLN A 63 -5.76 -9.88 -2.85
C GLN A 63 -6.89 -8.99 -2.31
N GLU A 64 -7.17 -9.00 -1.00
CA GLU A 64 -8.20 -8.13 -0.38
C GLU A 64 -7.88 -6.65 -0.58
N LEU A 65 -6.59 -6.28 -0.63
CA LEU A 65 -6.15 -4.91 -0.89
C LEU A 65 -6.68 -4.40 -2.23
N GLN A 66 -6.73 -5.26 -3.25
CA GLN A 66 -7.16 -4.89 -4.60
C GLN A 66 -8.64 -4.48 -4.65
N VAL A 67 -9.47 -5.01 -3.75
CA VAL A 67 -10.90 -4.63 -3.64
C VAL A 67 -11.05 -3.16 -3.30
N ASN A 68 -10.14 -2.63 -2.48
CA ASN A 68 -10.16 -1.25 -2.02
C ASN A 68 -9.21 -0.34 -2.83
N MET A 69 -8.48 -0.88 -3.81
CA MET A 69 -7.54 -0.12 -4.62
C MET A 69 -8.28 0.67 -5.70
N ILE A 70 -8.10 1.99 -5.68
CA ILE A 70 -8.68 2.90 -6.68
C ILE A 70 -7.75 2.98 -7.89
N THR A 71 -6.48 3.28 -7.64
CA THR A 71 -5.50 3.48 -8.70
C THR A 71 -4.09 3.41 -8.15
N MET A 72 -3.11 3.30 -9.06
CA MET A 72 -1.73 3.02 -8.74
C MET A 72 -0.81 3.48 -9.87
N SER A 73 0.45 3.76 -9.54
CA SER A 73 1.48 4.17 -10.48
C SER A 73 2.77 3.40 -10.23
N GLY A 74 3.31 2.81 -11.31
CA GLY A 74 4.48 1.93 -11.28
C GLY A 74 4.16 0.55 -11.86
N ASN A 75 5.19 -0.29 -11.96
CA ASN A 75 5.01 -1.72 -12.16
C ASN A 75 4.64 -2.36 -10.82
N LEU A 76 3.68 -3.28 -10.87
CA LEU A 76 3.31 -4.13 -9.75
C LEU A 76 4.07 -5.45 -9.85
N ASP A 77 4.68 -5.87 -8.76
CA ASP A 77 5.09 -7.25 -8.54
C ASP A 77 4.40 -7.74 -7.27
N GLN A 78 3.74 -8.88 -7.34
CA GLN A 78 2.98 -9.46 -6.24
C GLN A 78 3.45 -10.88 -6.01
N THR A 79 3.76 -11.16 -4.75
CA THR A 79 4.10 -12.48 -4.24
C THR A 79 3.08 -12.88 -3.17
N ASP A 80 3.26 -14.06 -2.56
CA ASP A 80 2.41 -14.52 -1.45
C ASP A 80 2.63 -13.70 -0.16
N ASP A 81 3.77 -13.00 -0.03
CA ASP A 81 4.17 -12.31 1.18
C ASP A 81 4.18 -10.78 1.06
N GLU A 82 4.40 -10.24 -0.14
CA GLU A 82 4.43 -8.79 -0.37
C GLU A 82 3.91 -8.36 -1.75
N ILE A 83 3.39 -7.13 -1.79
CA ILE A 83 3.14 -6.36 -3.01
C ILE A 83 4.20 -5.27 -3.10
N THR A 84 4.87 -5.14 -4.25
CA THR A 84 5.83 -4.07 -4.51
C THR A 84 5.41 -3.25 -5.73
N LEU A 85 5.44 -1.92 -5.58
CA LEU A 85 5.37 -0.96 -6.67
C LEU A 85 6.72 -0.36 -6.95
N PHE A 86 7.10 -0.31 -8.23
CA PHE A 86 8.40 0.21 -8.63
C PHE A 86 8.43 0.64 -10.08
N TRP A 87 9.31 1.58 -10.40
CA TRP A 87 9.68 1.85 -11.79
C TRP A 87 10.95 1.08 -12.13
N LYS A 88 10.93 0.27 -13.20
CA LYS A 88 12.16 -0.28 -13.78
C LYS A 88 12.91 0.88 -14.43
N SER A 89 14.08 1.20 -13.90
CA SER A 89 14.99 2.17 -14.51
C SER A 89 15.85 1.52 -15.57
#